data_AF-A0A950HJK1-F1
#
_entry.id   AF-A0A950HJK1-F1
#
_cell.length_a   1.000
_cell.length_b   1.000
_cell.length_c   1.000
_cell.angle_alpha   90.00
_cell.angle_beta   90.00
_cell.angle_gamma   90.00
#
_symmetry.space_group_name_H-M   'P 1'
#
loop_
_entity.id
_entity.type
_entity.pdbx_description
1 polymer ?
#
loop_
_entity_poly.entity_id
_entity_poly.type
_entity_poly.pdbx_seq_one_letter_code
_entity_poly.pdbx_strand_id
1 'polypeptide(L)'
;MLLLRLGTGHTDASQRFANRPEFDVWTWALAAEVAAAAAAGITTWPAFRILARATGRRAVWRAVVAWLAAGLLVIFGPRALISGKEFLLWLLFERVTLFTIVAGIFVSPSFLGLLLAQARLSALKQVTFREVTEERAGRVVLELLWIRVAMQRFLVSFAVVISGAVLTAGALRSALIADGASAGDFPVDRILTYGGFFTVLSALTFVPAYVAWQECVVDMRDRLLPVPENGLPPHDWHEARSDFDALLSAQPSAGSIFAAGFSILAPLAGSLVTTLIPTS
;
A
#
# COMPACT_ATOMS: atom_id res chain seq x y z
N MET A 1 15.25 1.12 -18.19
CA MET A 1 16.26 0.21 -18.78
C MET A 1 17.63 0.86 -18.93
N LEU A 2 17.82 1.89 -19.77
CA LEU A 2 19.13 2.51 -20.00
C LEU A 2 19.83 3.05 -18.73
N LEU A 3 19.10 3.71 -17.82
CA LEU A 3 19.65 4.20 -16.55
C LEU A 3 20.07 3.08 -15.58
N LEU A 4 19.42 1.91 -15.66
CA LEU A 4 19.73 0.75 -14.80
C LEU A 4 21.00 0.03 -15.25
N ARG A 5 21.30 0.06 -16.56
CA ARG A 5 22.53 -0.50 -17.14
C ARG A 5 23.69 0.49 -17.23
N LEU A 6 23.53 1.69 -16.70
CA LEU A 6 24.60 2.70 -16.67
C LEU A 6 25.78 2.19 -15.81
N GLY A 7 27.02 2.42 -16.24
CA GLY A 7 28.22 1.95 -15.52
C GLY A 7 28.50 0.44 -15.58
N THR A 8 27.74 -0.33 -16.35
CA THR A 8 27.99 -1.78 -16.54
C THR A 8 29.30 -2.08 -17.24
N GLY A 9 29.85 -1.16 -18.03
CA GLY A 9 31.18 -1.27 -18.63
C GLY A 9 32.29 -0.48 -17.91
N HIS A 10 32.05 -0.02 -16.68
CA HIS A 10 33.01 0.86 -15.98
C HIS A 10 34.23 0.09 -15.44
N THR A 11 34.04 -1.17 -15.05
CA THR A 11 35.11 -2.08 -14.64
C THR A 11 34.82 -3.49 -15.16
N ASP A 12 35.85 -4.34 -15.27
CA ASP A 12 35.69 -5.75 -15.66
C ASP A 12 34.74 -6.51 -14.72
N ALA A 13 34.73 -6.13 -13.44
CA ALA A 13 33.82 -6.70 -12.45
C ALA A 13 32.36 -6.28 -12.70
N SER A 14 32.13 -5.00 -13.04
CA SER A 14 30.81 -4.49 -13.43
C SER A 14 30.27 -5.20 -14.68
N GLN A 15 31.14 -5.48 -15.65
CA GLN A 15 30.76 -6.11 -16.92
C GLN A 15 30.44 -7.59 -16.73
N ARG A 16 31.22 -8.30 -15.91
CA ARG A 16 30.93 -9.69 -15.53
C ARG A 16 29.58 -9.79 -14.81
N PHE A 17 29.33 -8.93 -13.84
CA PHE A 17 28.06 -8.87 -13.13
C PHE A 17 26.88 -8.58 -14.07
N ALA A 18 27.02 -7.62 -14.97
CA ALA A 18 25.97 -7.21 -15.90
C ALA A 18 25.61 -8.27 -16.96
N ASN A 19 26.53 -9.20 -17.24
CA ASN A 19 26.30 -10.30 -18.19
C ASN A 19 25.60 -11.51 -17.56
N ARG A 20 25.31 -11.49 -16.26
CA ARG A 20 24.59 -12.57 -15.56
C ARG A 20 23.10 -12.52 -15.87
N PRO A 21 22.43 -13.67 -16.12
CA PRO A 21 20.98 -13.68 -16.35
C PRO A 21 20.19 -13.17 -15.13
N GLU A 22 20.70 -13.37 -13.92
CA GLU A 22 20.08 -12.88 -12.67
C GLU A 22 20.07 -11.35 -12.60
N PHE A 23 21.08 -10.68 -13.17
CA PHE A 23 21.10 -9.22 -13.26
C PHE A 23 20.01 -8.68 -14.18
N ASP A 24 19.70 -9.40 -15.25
CA ASP A 24 18.59 -9.04 -16.14
C ASP A 24 17.24 -9.21 -15.48
N VAL A 25 17.05 -10.29 -14.71
CA VAL A 25 15.86 -10.49 -13.88
C VAL A 25 15.67 -9.34 -12.90
N TRP A 26 16.74 -8.94 -12.20
CA TRP A 26 16.69 -7.78 -11.29
C TRP A 26 16.33 -6.48 -12.02
N THR A 27 16.93 -6.23 -13.18
CA THR A 27 16.69 -5.02 -13.97
C THR A 27 15.24 -4.93 -14.43
N TRP A 28 14.66 -6.05 -14.87
CA TRP A 28 13.24 -6.14 -15.24
C TRP A 28 12.32 -5.99 -14.04
N ALA A 29 12.65 -6.62 -12.90
CA ALA A 29 11.88 -6.51 -11.66
C ALA A 29 11.81 -5.05 -11.19
N LEU A 30 12.94 -4.35 -11.13
CA LEU A 30 12.99 -2.94 -10.73
C LEU A 30 12.24 -2.04 -11.71
N ALA A 31 12.36 -2.28 -13.02
CA ALA A 31 11.59 -1.53 -14.01
C ALA A 31 10.08 -1.75 -13.87
N ALA A 32 9.65 -2.99 -13.63
CA ALA A 32 8.26 -3.35 -13.42
C ALA A 32 7.71 -2.73 -12.12
N GLU A 33 8.49 -2.74 -11.03
CA GLU A 33 8.14 -2.09 -9.77
C GLU A 33 7.89 -0.59 -9.96
N VAL A 34 8.81 0.13 -10.62
CA VAL A 34 8.67 1.58 -10.85
C VAL A 34 7.47 1.86 -11.75
N ALA A 35 7.24 1.05 -12.79
CA ALA A 35 6.08 1.17 -13.65
C ALA A 35 4.77 0.91 -12.88
N ALA A 36 4.74 -0.11 -12.02
CA ALA A 36 3.60 -0.42 -11.18
C ALA A 36 3.32 0.69 -10.16
N ALA A 37 4.36 1.26 -9.54
CA ALA A 37 4.24 2.42 -8.66
C ALA A 37 3.66 3.62 -9.41
N ALA A 38 4.18 3.93 -10.61
CA ALA A 38 3.64 5.01 -11.43
C ALA A 38 2.17 4.80 -11.80
N ALA A 39 1.80 3.59 -12.24
CA ALA A 39 0.41 3.25 -12.54
C ALA A 39 -0.51 3.36 -11.31
N ALA A 40 -0.04 2.87 -10.15
CA ALA A 40 -0.74 3.00 -8.88
C ALA A 40 -0.94 4.48 -8.48
N GLY A 41 0.10 5.31 -8.63
CA GLY A 41 0.03 6.74 -8.37
C GLY A 41 -0.96 7.45 -9.29
N ILE A 42 -0.89 7.19 -10.60
CA ILE A 42 -1.80 7.78 -11.60
C ILE A 42 -3.25 7.39 -11.33
N THR A 43 -3.51 6.12 -11.05
CA THR A 43 -4.88 5.61 -10.83
C THR A 43 -5.48 6.09 -9.51
N THR A 44 -4.66 6.31 -8.48
CA THR A 44 -5.13 6.77 -7.16
C THR A 44 -5.18 8.28 -7.02
N TRP A 45 -4.48 9.03 -7.88
CA TRP A 45 -4.41 10.48 -7.84
C TRP A 45 -5.77 11.20 -7.85
N PRO A 46 -6.76 10.84 -8.69
CA PRO A 46 -8.07 11.50 -8.67
C PRO A 46 -8.79 11.34 -7.34
N ALA A 47 -8.74 10.12 -6.77
CA ALA A 47 -9.37 9.83 -5.48
C ALA A 47 -8.71 10.61 -4.34
N PHE A 48 -7.37 10.66 -4.33
CA PHE A 48 -6.62 11.48 -3.39
C PHE A 48 -7.01 12.97 -3.49
N ARG A 49 -7.09 13.52 -4.70
CA ARG A 49 -7.45 14.95 -4.89
C ARG A 49 -8.84 15.27 -4.38
N ILE A 50 -9.81 14.38 -4.57
CA ILE A 50 -11.17 14.54 -4.07
C ILE A 50 -11.16 14.54 -2.53
N LEU A 51 -10.50 13.57 -1.90
CA LEU A 51 -10.37 13.52 -0.44
C LEU A 51 -9.65 14.73 0.15
N ALA A 52 -8.53 15.14 -0.46
CA ALA A 52 -7.74 16.28 -0.02
C ALA A 52 -8.55 17.59 -0.03
N ARG A 53 -9.40 17.78 -1.05
CA ARG A 53 -10.33 18.91 -1.12
C ARG A 53 -11.43 18.81 -0.06
N ALA A 54 -11.96 17.62 0.18
CA ALA A 54 -13.07 17.39 1.11
C ALA A 54 -12.69 17.48 2.59
N THR A 55 -11.42 17.24 2.94
CA THR A 55 -10.91 17.26 4.34
C THR A 55 -10.21 18.57 4.71
N GLY A 56 -9.72 19.32 3.74
CA GLY A 56 -9.11 20.63 3.94
C GLY A 56 -7.60 20.60 4.24
N ARG A 57 -6.98 21.78 4.15
CA ARG A 57 -5.52 21.96 4.11
C ARG A 57 -4.78 21.47 5.36
N ARG A 58 -5.39 21.56 6.55
CA ARG A 58 -4.76 21.11 7.81
C ARG A 58 -4.59 19.59 7.86
N ALA A 59 -5.59 18.84 7.41
CA ALA A 59 -5.52 17.37 7.37
C ALA A 59 -4.47 16.90 6.36
N VAL A 60 -4.42 17.52 5.18
CA VAL A 60 -3.39 17.27 4.17
C VAL A 60 -1.99 17.49 4.73
N TRP A 61 -1.77 18.61 5.43
CA TRP A 61 -0.47 18.88 6.04
C TRP A 61 -0.07 17.82 7.07
N ARG A 62 -0.99 17.41 7.95
CA ARG A 62 -0.72 16.34 8.93
C ARG A 62 -0.38 15.02 8.24
N ALA A 63 -1.11 14.67 7.18
CA ALA A 63 -0.84 13.47 6.40
C ALA A 63 0.54 13.51 5.73
N VAL A 64 0.93 14.66 5.16
CA VAL A 64 2.26 14.85 4.56
C VAL A 64 3.36 14.73 5.61
N VAL A 65 3.20 15.34 6.80
CA VAL A 65 4.17 15.20 7.89
C VAL A 65 4.29 13.74 8.34
N ALA A 66 3.17 13.03 8.50
CA ALA A 66 3.18 11.61 8.83
C ALA A 66 3.88 10.77 7.75
N TRP A 67 3.66 11.09 6.48
CA TRP A 67 4.35 10.44 5.37
C TRP A 67 5.85 10.72 5.34
N LEU A 68 6.28 11.96 5.61
CA LEU A 68 7.71 12.28 5.69
C LEU A 68 8.38 11.58 6.88
N ALA A 69 7.70 11.48 8.02
CA ALA A 69 8.19 10.73 9.17
C ALA A 69 8.31 9.23 8.86
N ALA A 70 7.32 8.65 8.18
CA ALA A 70 7.39 7.27 7.69
C ALA A 70 8.50 7.09 6.64
N GLY A 71 8.60 8.00 5.67
CA GLY A 71 9.58 8.01 4.59
C GLY A 71 11.03 8.15 5.07
N LEU A 72 11.26 8.86 6.17
CA LEU A 72 12.56 8.88 6.84
C LEU A 72 12.96 7.47 7.29
N LEU A 73 12.04 6.69 7.89
CA LEU A 73 12.28 5.29 8.26
C LEU A 73 12.51 4.40 7.02
N VAL A 74 11.85 4.70 5.89
CA VAL A 74 12.03 3.99 4.61
C VAL A 74 13.45 4.12 4.08
N ILE A 75 14.04 5.32 4.10
CA ILE A 75 15.40 5.57 3.56
C ILE A 75 16.49 4.84 4.38
N PHE A 76 16.24 4.57 5.66
CA PHE A 76 17.17 3.80 6.49
C PHE A 76 17.20 2.30 6.15
N GLY A 77 16.13 1.74 5.58
CA GLY A 77 16.04 0.31 5.21
C GLY A 77 17.10 -0.12 4.18
N PRO A 78 17.17 0.52 2.99
CA PRO A 78 18.20 0.26 2.00
C PRO A 78 19.61 0.49 2.53
N ARG A 79 19.84 1.53 3.36
CA ARG A 79 21.14 1.73 4.01
C ARG A 79 21.51 0.56 4.91
N ALA A 80 20.60 0.07 5.74
CA ALA A 80 20.85 -1.07 6.63
C ALA A 80 21.11 -2.38 5.86
N LEU A 81 20.55 -2.53 4.65
CA LEU A 81 20.81 -3.67 3.77
C LEU A 81 22.20 -3.61 3.11
N ILE A 82 22.77 -2.42 2.93
CA ILE A 82 23.84 -2.15 1.95
C ILE A 82 25.11 -1.56 2.61
N SER A 83 25.04 -1.08 3.85
CA SER A 83 26.19 -0.48 4.56
C SER A 83 27.36 -1.46 4.72
N GLY A 84 28.50 -1.11 4.12
CA GLY A 84 29.81 -1.67 4.49
C GLY A 84 30.60 -2.40 3.41
N LYS A 85 30.16 -2.46 2.14
CA LYS A 85 30.89 -3.17 1.06
C LYS A 85 31.05 -2.32 -0.20
N GLU A 86 32.21 -2.41 -0.84
CA GLU A 86 32.47 -1.82 -2.16
C GLU A 86 31.58 -2.53 -3.20
N PHE A 87 30.70 -1.77 -3.87
CA PHE A 87 29.78 -2.34 -4.85
C PHE A 87 30.44 -2.55 -6.20
N LEU A 88 30.18 -3.72 -6.80
CA LEU A 88 30.62 -4.13 -8.13
C LEU A 88 30.14 -3.21 -9.26
N LEU A 89 29.04 -2.50 -9.06
CA LEU A 89 28.46 -1.55 -10.01
C LEU A 89 28.60 -0.12 -9.49
N TRP A 90 29.16 0.73 -10.35
CA TRP A 90 29.25 2.16 -10.11
C TRP A 90 27.87 2.76 -9.80
N LEU A 91 27.77 3.50 -8.70
CA LEU A 91 26.55 4.18 -8.24
C LEU A 91 25.31 3.26 -8.07
N LEU A 92 25.48 1.96 -7.78
CA LEU A 92 24.34 1.07 -7.60
C LEU A 92 23.41 1.52 -6.47
N PHE A 93 23.98 1.90 -5.33
CA PHE A 93 23.24 2.35 -4.16
C PHE A 93 22.44 3.62 -4.44
N GLU A 94 23.07 4.61 -5.08
CA GLU A 94 22.48 5.89 -5.45
C GLU A 94 21.32 5.69 -6.42
N ARG A 95 21.47 4.78 -7.38
CA ARG A 95 20.40 4.47 -8.34
C ARG A 95 19.24 3.74 -7.69
N VAL A 96 19.48 2.71 -6.89
CA VAL A 96 18.42 2.01 -6.15
C VAL A 96 17.69 2.99 -5.21
N THR A 97 18.44 3.87 -4.54
CA THR A 97 17.86 4.93 -3.69
C THR A 97 17.00 5.88 -4.51
N LEU A 98 17.49 6.35 -5.67
CA LEU A 98 16.72 7.21 -6.57
C LEU A 98 15.41 6.54 -7.01
N PHE A 99 15.46 5.30 -7.48
CA PHE A 99 14.26 4.57 -7.90
C PHE A 99 13.29 4.33 -6.73
N THR A 100 13.81 4.05 -5.53
CA THR A 100 13.01 3.93 -4.30
C THR A 100 12.31 5.24 -3.95
N ILE A 101 13.01 6.38 -4.06
CA ILE A 101 12.42 7.71 -3.85
C ILE A 101 11.33 7.98 -4.89
N VAL A 102 11.58 7.68 -6.16
CA VAL A 102 10.60 7.85 -7.25
C VAL A 102 9.36 6.99 -6.99
N ALA A 103 9.52 5.70 -6.66
CA ALA A 103 8.42 4.81 -6.31
C ALA A 103 7.66 5.32 -5.07
N GLY A 104 8.38 5.84 -4.07
CA GLY A 104 7.82 6.48 -2.87
C GLY A 104 6.96 7.71 -3.21
N ILE A 105 7.40 8.57 -4.13
CA ILE A 105 6.61 9.71 -4.60
C ILE A 105 5.32 9.23 -5.25
N PHE A 106 5.39 8.20 -6.09
CA PHE A 106 4.20 7.67 -6.77
C PHE A 106 3.22 6.95 -5.84
N VAL A 107 3.68 6.29 -4.77
CA VAL A 107 2.78 5.64 -3.80
C VAL A 107 2.20 6.63 -2.78
N SER A 108 2.77 7.83 -2.66
CA SER A 108 2.35 8.87 -1.71
C SER A 108 0.85 9.18 -1.73
N PRO A 109 0.17 9.33 -2.89
CA PRO A 109 -1.27 9.59 -2.94
C PRO A 109 -2.10 8.48 -2.26
N SER A 110 -1.64 7.23 -2.29
CA SER A 110 -2.31 6.12 -1.61
C SER A 110 -2.20 6.24 -0.10
N PHE A 111 -1.02 6.61 0.41
CA PHE A 111 -0.80 6.75 1.86
C PHE A 111 -1.57 7.92 2.44
N LEU A 112 -1.39 9.06 1.80
CA LEU A 112 -2.09 10.28 2.17
C LEU A 112 -3.60 10.06 2.00
N GLY A 113 -4.03 9.36 0.96
CA GLY A 113 -5.41 8.99 0.73
C GLY A 113 -6.04 8.21 1.89
N LEU A 114 -5.35 7.21 2.45
CA LEU A 114 -5.83 6.45 3.61
C LEU A 114 -5.97 7.33 4.86
N LEU A 115 -4.97 8.18 5.15
CA LEU A 115 -5.03 9.10 6.29
C LEU A 115 -6.14 10.15 6.14
N LEU A 116 -6.34 10.65 4.91
CA LEU A 116 -7.42 11.59 4.61
C LEU A 116 -8.79 10.92 4.66
N ALA A 117 -8.92 9.67 4.23
CA ALA A 117 -10.15 8.90 4.39
C ALA A 117 -10.53 8.81 5.88
N GLN A 118 -9.58 8.49 6.76
CA GLN A 118 -9.80 8.47 8.20
C GLN A 118 -10.22 9.85 8.74
N ALA A 119 -9.55 10.93 8.32
CA ALA A 119 -9.92 12.28 8.73
C ALA A 119 -11.33 12.66 8.25
N ARG A 120 -11.72 12.25 7.05
CA ARG A 120 -13.05 12.51 6.49
C ARG A 120 -14.14 11.73 7.22
N LEU A 121 -13.90 10.47 7.53
CA LEU A 121 -14.83 9.62 8.28
C LEU A 121 -15.08 10.17 9.69
N SER A 122 -14.02 10.61 10.38
CA SER A 122 -14.15 11.28 11.68
C SER A 122 -14.99 12.57 11.59
N ALA A 123 -14.84 13.35 10.52
CA ALA A 123 -15.65 14.54 10.29
C ALA A 123 -17.11 14.20 9.96
N LEU A 124 -17.35 13.18 9.15
CA LEU A 124 -18.69 12.70 8.81
C LEU A 124 -19.44 12.21 10.05
N LYS A 125 -18.78 11.44 10.92
CA LYS A 125 -19.36 11.00 12.19
C LYS A 125 -19.92 12.19 12.97
N GLN A 126 -19.13 13.25 13.15
CA GLN A 126 -19.57 14.46 13.87
C GLN A 126 -20.75 15.19 13.23
N VAL A 127 -20.85 15.21 11.89
CA VAL A 127 -21.94 15.89 11.17
C VAL A 127 -23.23 15.05 11.20
N THR A 128 -23.12 13.75 10.98
CA THR A 128 -24.25 12.80 11.04
C THR A 128 -24.91 12.83 12.42
N PHE A 129 -24.13 13.04 13.49
CA PHE A 129 -24.67 13.16 14.85
C PHE A 129 -25.70 14.27 15.04
N ARG A 130 -25.72 15.32 14.21
CA ARG A 130 -26.56 16.51 14.46
C ARG A 130 -27.87 16.57 13.67
N GLU A 131 -27.92 16.13 12.41
CA GLU A 131 -29.07 16.41 11.53
C GLU A 131 -29.17 15.37 10.39
N VAL A 132 -29.96 14.31 10.55
CA VAL A 132 -30.25 13.37 9.46
C VAL A 132 -31.61 13.69 8.85
N THR A 133 -31.59 14.28 7.65
CA THR A 133 -32.75 14.36 6.75
C THR A 133 -32.59 13.35 5.62
N GLU A 134 -33.68 12.86 5.02
CA GLU A 134 -33.65 11.83 3.95
C GLU A 134 -32.73 12.22 2.77
N GLU A 135 -32.81 13.47 2.30
CA GLU A 135 -31.97 13.97 1.21
C GLU A 135 -30.48 14.07 1.57
N ARG A 136 -30.18 14.28 2.86
CA ARG A 136 -28.80 14.30 3.37
C ARG A 136 -28.27 12.88 3.58
N ALA A 137 -29.13 11.95 3.99
CA ALA A 137 -28.80 10.54 4.17
C ALA A 137 -28.31 9.90 2.87
N GLY A 138 -29.03 10.10 1.75
CA GLY A 138 -28.62 9.58 0.45
C GLY A 138 -27.23 10.05 0.01
N ARG A 139 -26.91 11.33 0.23
CA ARG A 139 -25.57 11.89 -0.07
C ARG A 139 -24.48 11.27 0.81
N VAL A 140 -24.74 11.06 2.09
CA VAL A 140 -23.76 10.45 2.99
C VAL A 140 -23.55 8.97 2.65
N VAL A 141 -24.59 8.23 2.27
CA VAL A 141 -24.46 6.83 1.80
C VAL A 141 -23.58 6.74 0.56
N LEU A 142 -23.81 7.60 -0.44
CA LEU A 142 -22.96 7.66 -1.63
C LEU A 142 -21.51 8.03 -1.28
N GLU A 143 -21.31 8.94 -0.34
CA GLU A 143 -19.98 9.32 0.13
C GLU A 143 -19.27 8.17 0.85
N LEU A 144 -19.97 7.42 1.71
CA LEU A 144 -19.43 6.24 2.39
C LEU A 144 -19.05 5.14 1.38
N LEU A 145 -19.88 4.88 0.38
CA LEU A 145 -19.58 3.92 -0.68
C LEU A 145 -18.32 4.33 -1.44
N TRP A 146 -18.21 5.60 -1.81
CA TRP A 146 -17.07 6.13 -2.51
C TRP A 146 -15.78 6.07 -1.67
N ILE A 147 -15.84 6.44 -0.38
CA ILE A 147 -14.69 6.37 0.53
C ILE A 147 -14.20 4.92 0.65
N ARG A 148 -15.11 3.93 0.76
CA ARG A 148 -14.75 2.51 0.80
C ARG A 148 -13.96 2.09 -0.43
N VAL A 149 -14.48 2.41 -1.63
CA VAL A 149 -13.82 2.08 -2.90
C VAL A 149 -12.47 2.76 -3.00
N ALA A 150 -12.36 4.02 -2.56
CA ALA A 150 -11.08 4.74 -2.54
C ALA A 150 -10.06 4.07 -1.60
N MET A 151 -10.45 3.71 -0.37
CA MET A 151 -9.58 3.02 0.59
C MET A 151 -9.07 1.69 0.05
N GLN A 152 -9.93 0.88 -0.58
CA GLN A 152 -9.54 -0.38 -1.19
C GLN A 152 -8.54 -0.18 -2.33
N ARG A 153 -8.75 0.82 -3.18
CA ARG A 153 -7.80 1.17 -4.26
C ARG A 153 -6.44 1.60 -3.72
N PHE A 154 -6.42 2.39 -2.64
CA PHE A 154 -5.16 2.78 -1.99
C PHE A 154 -4.45 1.59 -1.36
N LEU A 155 -5.18 0.68 -0.71
CA LEU A 155 -4.62 -0.54 -0.13
C LEU A 155 -3.99 -1.45 -1.20
N VAL A 156 -4.72 -1.74 -2.29
CA VAL A 156 -4.22 -2.57 -3.38
C VAL A 156 -2.97 -1.94 -4.02
N SER A 157 -2.99 -0.63 -4.22
CA SER A 157 -1.84 0.13 -4.73
C SER A 157 -0.61 -0.04 -3.84
N PHE A 158 -0.79 0.00 -2.52
CA PHE A 158 0.29 -0.27 -1.57
C PHE A 158 0.81 -1.68 -1.65
N ALA A 159 -0.09 -2.67 -1.63
CA ALA A 159 0.27 -4.07 -1.66
C ALA A 159 1.13 -4.37 -2.91
N VAL A 160 0.73 -3.86 -4.08
CA VAL A 160 1.46 -4.01 -5.34
C VAL A 160 2.88 -3.42 -5.25
N VAL A 161 3.02 -2.20 -4.74
CA VAL A 161 4.34 -1.54 -4.63
C VAL A 161 5.24 -2.25 -3.62
N ILE A 162 4.71 -2.65 -2.46
CA ILE A 162 5.47 -3.37 -1.42
C ILE A 162 5.95 -4.72 -1.96
N SER A 163 5.07 -5.50 -2.60
CA SER A 163 5.45 -6.77 -3.20
C SER A 163 6.49 -6.60 -4.30
N GLY A 164 6.35 -5.58 -5.14
CA GLY A 164 7.35 -5.21 -6.16
C GLY A 164 8.72 -4.92 -5.54
N ALA A 165 8.77 -4.12 -4.49
CA ALA A 165 10.03 -3.78 -3.80
C ALA A 165 10.71 -5.03 -3.19
N VAL A 166 9.95 -5.93 -2.57
CA VAL A 166 10.47 -7.18 -2.00
C VAL A 166 10.98 -8.11 -3.11
N LEU A 167 10.26 -8.20 -4.24
CA LEU A 167 10.69 -8.93 -5.45
C LEU A 167 12.01 -8.41 -6.00
N THR A 168 12.10 -7.10 -6.20
CA THR A 168 13.31 -6.46 -6.69
C THR A 168 14.49 -6.70 -5.75
N ALA A 169 14.28 -6.59 -4.43
CA ALA A 169 15.31 -6.89 -3.44
C ALA A 169 15.78 -8.36 -3.48
N GLY A 170 14.84 -9.31 -3.62
CA GLY A 170 15.16 -10.73 -3.77
C GLY A 170 15.92 -11.05 -5.07
N ALA A 171 15.52 -10.43 -6.17
CA ALA A 171 16.22 -10.55 -7.45
C ALA A 171 17.65 -9.96 -7.37
N LEU A 172 17.82 -8.81 -6.72
CA LEU A 172 19.14 -8.21 -6.50
C LEU A 172 20.04 -9.14 -5.68
N ARG A 173 19.51 -9.68 -4.58
CA ARG A 173 20.22 -10.65 -3.74
C ARG A 173 20.68 -11.86 -4.57
N SER A 174 19.80 -12.40 -5.41
CA SER A 174 20.11 -13.56 -6.26
C SER A 174 21.24 -13.24 -7.24
N ALA A 175 21.20 -12.06 -7.87
CA ALA A 175 22.28 -11.61 -8.76
C ALA A 175 23.63 -11.46 -8.04
N LEU A 176 23.62 -10.90 -6.82
CA LEU A 176 24.85 -10.74 -6.02
C LEU A 176 25.45 -12.09 -5.60
N ILE A 177 24.62 -13.05 -5.21
CA ILE A 177 25.07 -14.41 -4.86
C ILE A 177 25.62 -15.13 -6.10
N ALA A 178 24.96 -15.01 -7.25
CA ALA A 178 25.40 -15.60 -8.52
C ALA A 178 26.76 -15.06 -8.99
N ASP A 179 27.11 -13.83 -8.60
CA ASP A 179 28.42 -13.24 -8.88
C ASP A 179 29.51 -13.58 -7.85
N GLY A 180 29.18 -14.39 -6.84
CA GLY A 180 30.14 -14.94 -5.88
C GLY A 180 30.09 -14.27 -4.51
N ALA A 181 29.12 -13.40 -4.22
CA ALA A 181 28.94 -12.91 -2.87
C ALA A 181 28.40 -14.00 -1.93
N SER A 182 28.79 -13.95 -0.66
CA SER A 182 28.27 -14.88 0.35
C SER A 182 26.79 -14.59 0.62
N ALA A 183 25.97 -15.63 0.67
CA ALA A 183 24.56 -15.52 1.04
C ALA A 183 24.35 -14.90 2.44
N GLY A 184 25.34 -15.02 3.33
CA GLY A 184 25.31 -14.41 4.67
C GLY A 184 25.51 -12.89 4.68
N ASP A 185 26.09 -12.33 3.62
CA ASP A 185 26.28 -10.89 3.47
C ASP A 185 24.97 -10.16 3.11
N PHE A 186 24.05 -10.90 2.50
CA PHE A 186 22.75 -10.42 2.06
C PHE A 186 21.66 -11.30 2.68
N PRO A 187 21.44 -11.20 3.99
CA PRO A 187 20.57 -12.14 4.67
C PRO A 187 19.09 -11.87 4.34
N VAL A 188 18.33 -12.93 4.12
CA VAL A 188 16.92 -12.88 3.66
C VAL A 188 16.02 -12.22 4.70
N ASP A 189 16.35 -12.37 5.98
CA ASP A 189 15.66 -11.75 7.11
C ASP A 189 15.52 -10.24 6.96
N ARG A 190 16.52 -9.53 6.43
CA ARG A 190 16.45 -8.07 6.20
C ARG A 190 15.45 -7.71 5.10
N ILE A 191 15.37 -8.49 4.04
CA ILE A 191 14.38 -8.31 2.95
C ILE A 191 12.96 -8.56 3.48
N LEU A 192 12.78 -9.62 4.27
CA LEU A 192 11.50 -9.95 4.89
C LEU A 192 11.10 -8.91 5.96
N THR A 193 12.05 -8.42 6.76
CA THR A 193 11.81 -7.36 7.75
C THR A 193 11.36 -6.07 7.07
N TYR A 194 11.98 -5.72 5.93
CA TYR A 194 11.58 -4.58 5.12
C TYR A 194 10.13 -4.72 4.63
N GLY A 195 9.79 -5.84 3.98
CA GLY A 195 8.41 -6.10 3.52
C GLY A 195 7.39 -6.16 4.66
N GLY A 196 7.76 -6.79 5.78
CA GLY A 196 6.95 -6.89 6.99
C GLY A 196 6.66 -5.54 7.62
N PHE A 197 7.67 -4.66 7.72
CA PHE A 197 7.51 -3.30 8.22
C PHE A 197 6.44 -2.53 7.43
N PHE A 198 6.50 -2.56 6.10
CA PHE A 198 5.50 -1.87 5.28
C PHE A 198 4.12 -2.51 5.36
N THR A 199 4.04 -3.83 5.46
CA THR A 199 2.77 -4.53 5.65
C THR A 199 2.11 -4.10 6.97
N VAL A 200 2.88 -4.03 8.05
CA VAL A 200 2.40 -3.52 9.35
C VAL A 200 1.99 -2.05 9.25
N LEU A 201 2.78 -1.19 8.59
CA LEU A 201 2.44 0.21 8.38
C LEU A 201 1.14 0.37 7.57
N SER A 202 0.94 -0.42 6.52
CA SER A 202 -0.30 -0.46 5.76
C SER A 202 -1.47 -0.92 6.62
N ALA A 203 -1.29 -1.93 7.48
CA ALA A 203 -2.34 -2.37 8.41
C ALA A 203 -2.70 -1.27 9.43
N LEU A 204 -1.70 -0.61 10.02
CA LEU A 204 -1.89 0.46 11.00
C LEU A 204 -2.59 1.70 10.43
N THR A 205 -2.55 1.89 9.12
CA THR A 205 -3.25 3.00 8.45
C THR A 205 -4.60 2.60 7.88
N PHE A 206 -4.70 1.40 7.27
CA PHE A 206 -5.94 0.90 6.67
C PHE A 206 -6.96 0.43 7.70
N VAL A 207 -6.55 -0.40 8.68
CA VAL A 207 -7.48 -1.04 9.61
C VAL A 207 -8.27 -0.02 10.42
N PRO A 208 -7.66 1.02 11.04
CA PRO A 208 -8.42 2.03 11.77
C PRO A 208 -9.37 2.83 10.87
N ALA A 209 -8.96 3.14 9.63
CA ALA A 209 -9.81 3.84 8.67
C ALA A 209 -11.03 2.98 8.28
N TYR A 210 -10.83 1.68 8.08
CA TYR A 210 -11.91 0.76 7.74
C TYR A 210 -12.88 0.53 8.91
N VAL A 211 -12.37 0.40 10.14
CA VAL A 211 -13.20 0.32 11.35
C VAL A 211 -14.03 1.58 11.52
N ALA A 212 -13.44 2.77 11.37
CA ALA A 212 -14.17 4.04 11.42
C ALA A 212 -15.25 4.13 10.32
N TRP A 213 -14.98 3.58 9.14
CA TRP A 213 -15.99 3.48 8.08
C TRP A 213 -17.13 2.55 8.48
N GLN A 214 -16.85 1.36 9.03
CA GLN A 214 -17.86 0.43 9.50
C GLN A 214 -18.74 1.05 10.60
N GLU A 215 -18.15 1.76 11.55
CA GLU A 215 -18.89 2.49 12.59
C GLU A 215 -19.85 3.52 11.99
N CYS A 216 -19.39 4.30 11.00
CA CYS A 216 -20.25 5.28 10.31
C CYS A 216 -21.41 4.61 9.56
N VAL A 217 -21.18 3.44 8.95
CA VAL A 217 -22.22 2.67 8.27
C VAL A 217 -23.26 2.14 9.26
N VAL A 218 -22.80 1.56 10.38
CA VAL A 218 -23.68 1.05 11.43
C VAL A 218 -24.51 2.17 12.06
N ASP A 219 -23.88 3.29 12.42
CA ASP A 219 -24.59 4.45 12.97
C ASP A 219 -25.62 5.01 11.98
N MET A 220 -25.29 5.08 10.68
CA MET A 220 -26.23 5.52 9.66
C MET A 220 -27.41 4.55 9.52
N ARG A 221 -27.15 3.25 9.46
CA ARG A 221 -28.19 2.21 9.41
C ARG A 221 -29.13 2.30 10.60
N ASP A 222 -28.57 2.46 11.79
CA ASP A 222 -29.34 2.50 13.04
C ASP A 222 -30.23 3.75 13.13
N ARG A 223 -29.85 4.86 12.49
CA ARG A 223 -30.68 6.06 12.39
C ARG A 223 -31.76 5.99 11.33
N LEU A 224 -31.46 5.42 10.17
CA LEU A 224 -32.41 5.33 9.05
C LEU A 224 -33.43 4.22 9.25
N LEU A 225 -33.03 3.14 9.91
CA LEU A 225 -33.84 1.94 10.12
C LEU A 225 -33.81 1.55 11.60
N PRO A 226 -34.26 2.41 12.54
CA PRO A 226 -34.14 2.16 13.97
C PRO A 226 -34.83 0.85 14.38
N VAL A 227 -34.31 0.18 15.41
CA VAL A 227 -34.97 -1.01 15.97
C VAL A 227 -36.32 -0.59 16.54
N PRO A 228 -37.44 -1.25 16.15
CA PRO A 228 -38.75 -0.91 16.69
C PRO A 228 -38.80 -1.01 18.22
N GLU A 229 -39.47 -0.05 18.86
CA GLU A 229 -39.53 0.04 20.34
C GLU A 229 -40.15 -1.20 21.00
N ASN A 230 -41.02 -1.90 20.27
CA ASN A 230 -41.65 -3.14 20.71
C ASN A 230 -40.71 -4.36 20.64
N GLY A 231 -39.48 -4.21 20.15
CA GLY A 231 -38.48 -5.28 20.00
C GLY A 231 -38.84 -6.35 18.97
N LEU A 232 -39.92 -6.16 18.20
CA LEU A 232 -40.44 -7.11 17.21
C LEU A 232 -40.29 -6.50 15.81
N PRO A 233 -39.12 -6.66 15.17
CA PRO A 233 -38.90 -6.13 13.84
C PRO A 233 -39.81 -6.83 12.81
N PRO A 234 -40.58 -6.05 12.02
CA PRO A 234 -41.34 -6.62 10.92
C PRO A 234 -40.41 -7.07 9.77
N HIS A 235 -40.92 -7.90 8.87
CA HIS A 235 -40.10 -8.51 7.81
C HIS A 235 -39.48 -7.47 6.86
N ASP A 236 -40.27 -6.45 6.51
CA ASP A 236 -39.85 -5.31 5.67
C ASP A 236 -38.69 -4.52 6.31
N TRP A 237 -38.67 -4.40 7.64
CA TRP A 237 -37.54 -3.80 8.36
C TRP A 237 -36.26 -4.63 8.21
N HIS A 238 -36.35 -5.95 8.33
CA HIS A 238 -35.19 -6.83 8.22
C HIS A 238 -34.64 -6.82 6.79
N GLU A 239 -35.52 -6.87 5.79
CA GLU A 239 -35.17 -6.78 4.38
C GLU A 239 -34.49 -5.44 4.07
N ALA A 240 -35.07 -4.31 4.50
CA ALA A 240 -34.46 -2.99 4.31
C ALA A 240 -33.07 -2.85 4.95
N ARG A 241 -32.85 -3.43 6.15
CA ARG A 241 -31.52 -3.43 6.78
C ARG A 241 -30.52 -4.33 6.09
N SER A 242 -30.97 -5.50 5.64
CA SER A 242 -30.15 -6.42 4.85
C SER A 242 -29.71 -5.77 3.54
N ASP A 243 -30.63 -5.12 2.82
CA ASP A 243 -30.34 -4.41 1.58
C ASP A 243 -29.38 -3.25 1.79
N PHE A 244 -29.53 -2.50 2.88
CA PHE A 244 -28.61 -1.43 3.26
C PHE A 244 -27.19 -1.97 3.53
N ASP A 245 -27.09 -3.05 4.32
CA ASP A 245 -25.82 -3.70 4.63
C ASP A 245 -25.18 -4.34 3.39
N ALA A 246 -25.97 -4.86 2.46
CA ALA A 246 -25.52 -5.40 1.18
C ALA A 246 -25.01 -4.30 0.23
N LEU A 247 -25.75 -3.19 0.11
CA LEU A 247 -25.38 -2.03 -0.71
C LEU A 247 -24.01 -1.47 -0.32
N LEU A 248 -23.78 -1.31 0.98
CA LEU A 248 -22.49 -0.83 1.49
C LEU A 248 -21.47 -1.96 1.66
N SER A 249 -21.89 -3.22 1.47
CA SER A 249 -21.20 -4.46 1.82
C SER A 249 -20.42 -4.33 3.13
N ALA A 250 -21.14 -3.99 4.19
CA ALA A 250 -20.62 -3.80 5.54
C ALA A 250 -20.13 -5.10 6.20
N GLN A 251 -20.40 -6.25 5.57
CA GLN A 251 -20.22 -7.59 6.15
C GLN A 251 -18.78 -8.11 6.26
N PRO A 252 -17.84 -7.83 5.33
CA PRO A 252 -16.47 -8.31 5.48
C PRO A 252 -15.73 -7.57 6.60
N SER A 253 -15.02 -8.32 7.44
CA SER A 253 -14.14 -7.73 8.46
C SER A 253 -12.97 -6.95 7.82
N ALA A 254 -12.46 -5.92 8.52
CA ALA A 254 -11.25 -5.19 8.12
C ALA A 254 -10.08 -6.14 7.78
N GLY A 255 -9.88 -7.16 8.60
CA GLY A 255 -8.86 -8.19 8.43
C GLY A 255 -9.05 -8.99 7.14
N SER A 256 -10.29 -9.39 6.81
CA SER A 256 -10.56 -10.12 5.57
C SER A 256 -10.30 -9.30 4.31
N ILE A 257 -10.62 -8.00 4.29
CA ILE A 257 -10.34 -7.13 3.14
C ILE A 257 -8.85 -6.84 3.04
N PHE A 258 -8.20 -6.60 4.18
CA PHE A 258 -6.76 -6.43 4.25
C PHE A 258 -6.05 -7.67 3.70
N ALA A 259 -6.39 -8.84 4.24
CA ALA A 259 -5.85 -10.12 3.78
C ALA A 259 -6.15 -10.36 2.30
N ALA A 260 -7.35 -10.08 1.80
CA ALA A 260 -7.70 -10.23 0.39
C ALA A 260 -6.83 -9.36 -0.52
N GLY A 261 -6.57 -8.10 -0.12
CA GLY A 261 -5.70 -7.18 -0.86
C GLY A 261 -4.28 -7.74 -1.05
N PHE A 262 -3.71 -8.36 0.00
CA PHE A 262 -2.40 -9.00 -0.07
C PHE A 262 -2.44 -10.41 -0.68
N SER A 263 -3.56 -11.14 -0.55
CA SER A 263 -3.73 -12.49 -1.09
C SER A 263 -3.80 -12.51 -2.61
N ILE A 264 -4.27 -11.42 -3.24
CA ILE A 264 -4.16 -11.24 -4.70
C ILE A 264 -2.70 -11.33 -5.17
N LEU A 265 -1.74 -11.07 -4.29
CA LEU A 265 -0.31 -11.12 -4.56
C LEU A 265 0.33 -12.43 -4.07
N ALA A 266 -0.46 -13.39 -3.57
CA ALA A 266 0.05 -14.69 -3.10
C ALA A 266 0.84 -15.46 -4.19
N PRO A 267 0.49 -15.44 -5.48
CA PRO A 267 1.32 -16.06 -6.52
C PRO A 267 2.73 -15.42 -6.63
N LEU A 268 2.82 -14.10 -6.44
CA LEU A 268 4.09 -13.37 -6.41
C LEU A 268 4.87 -13.68 -5.12
N ALA A 269 4.19 -13.82 -3.99
CA ALA A 269 4.80 -14.26 -2.73
C ALA A 269 5.35 -15.70 -2.83
N GLY A 270 4.65 -16.61 -3.51
CA GLY A 270 5.15 -17.96 -3.78
C GLY A 270 6.41 -17.95 -4.63
N SER A 271 6.42 -17.16 -5.71
CA SER A 271 7.60 -16.95 -6.57
C SER A 271 8.79 -16.32 -5.80
N LEU A 272 8.50 -15.38 -4.90
CA LEU A 272 9.46 -14.80 -3.95
C LEU A 272 10.08 -15.86 -3.04
N VAL A 273 9.27 -16.72 -2.43
CA VAL A 273 9.78 -17.77 -1.55
C VAL A 273 10.68 -18.73 -2.33
N THR A 274 10.30 -19.10 -3.55
CA THR A 274 11.14 -19.97 -4.40
C THR A 274 12.44 -19.33 -4.86
N THR A 275 12.49 -17.99 -5.00
CA THR A 275 13.70 -17.26 -5.40
C THR A 275 14.59 -16.87 -4.20
N LEU A 276 14.01 -16.74 -3.01
CA LEU A 276 14.74 -16.42 -1.78
C LEU A 276 15.38 -17.64 -1.12
N ILE A 277 14.84 -18.85 -1.34
CA ILE A 277 15.42 -20.10 -0.85
C ILE A 277 16.49 -20.56 -1.84
N PRO A 278 17.77 -20.67 -1.43
CA PRO A 278 18.80 -21.25 -2.28
C PRO A 278 18.46 -22.72 -2.57
N THR A 279 18.43 -23.13 -3.83
CA THR A 279 18.53 -24.55 -4.17
C THR A 279 19.94 -25.00 -3.84
N SER A 280 20.05 -25.79 -2.77
CA SER A 280 21.27 -26.49 -2.35
C SER A 280 21.92 -27.27 -3.48
#